data_AF-Q5ZFR8-F1
#
_entry.id   AF-Q5ZFR8-F1
#
_cell.length_a   1.000
_cell.length_b   1.000
_cell.length_c   1.000
_cell.angle_alpha   90.00
_cell.angle_beta   90.00
_cell.angle_gamma   90.00
#
_symmetry.space_group_name_H-M   'P 1'
#
loop_
_entity.id
_entity.type
_entity.pdbx_description
1 polymer ?
#
loop_
_entity_poly.entity_id
_entity_poly.type
_entity_poly.pdbx_seq_one_letter_code
_entity_poly.pdbx_strand_id
1 'polypeptide(L)'
;MSSNFDAIICNSGSEIYYPSLNPDAKSPGSAYLVDSDYYPHIDYRWGGDSLRNTLVRWATSINEKSKDNNTPVITEIDSGSDHCHAFEVNDPTTVPPYKELKRFIRIQALRCYPVYCQYRHRINVIPVLASRPQALRYLHVRWGIDLSNVVVFVGESGDSDYEGLLGGVHKNVVLKGTCRDTSNIHINRNYPLEHVVSTDHPNTVECEDCSTEGIAAALNKLGVGKS
;
A
#
# COMPACT_ATOMS: atom_id res chain seq x y z
N MET A 1 0.73 -4.07 -30.55
CA MET A 1 0.51 -3.25 -29.34
C MET A 1 -0.51 -3.99 -28.50
N SER A 2 -0.10 -4.75 -27.48
CA SER A 2 -1.06 -5.47 -26.63
C SER A 2 -1.75 -4.50 -25.68
N SER A 3 -3.05 -4.71 -25.52
CA SER A 3 -3.99 -3.96 -24.69
C SER A 3 -3.77 -4.21 -23.20
N ASN A 4 -2.65 -3.75 -22.63
CA ASN A 4 -2.43 -3.81 -21.18
C ASN A 4 -3.17 -2.63 -20.53
N PHE A 5 -4.51 -2.71 -20.47
CA PHE A 5 -5.33 -1.72 -19.77
C PHE A 5 -5.44 -2.02 -18.28
N ASP A 6 -5.29 -3.29 -17.90
CA ASP A 6 -5.39 -3.76 -16.53
C ASP A 6 -4.01 -3.95 -15.92
N ALA A 7 -3.82 -3.48 -14.69
CA ALA A 7 -2.61 -3.70 -13.91
C ALA A 7 -2.95 -4.05 -12.47
N ILE A 8 -2.13 -4.90 -11.87
CA ILE A 8 -2.22 -5.28 -10.47
C ILE A 8 -0.99 -4.71 -9.76
N ILE A 9 -1.23 -3.89 -8.75
CA ILE A 9 -0.19 -3.33 -7.90
C ILE A 9 -0.10 -4.19 -6.63
N CYS A 10 1.04 -4.85 -6.43
CA CYS A 10 1.28 -5.79 -5.33
C CYS A 10 2.30 -5.23 -4.33
N ASN A 11 2.44 -5.93 -3.19
CA ASN A 11 3.50 -5.68 -2.21
C ASN A 11 3.64 -4.19 -1.81
N SER A 12 2.51 -3.59 -1.46
CA SER A 12 2.38 -2.17 -1.08
C SER A 12 2.89 -1.17 -2.14
N GLY A 13 2.90 -1.55 -3.41
CA GLY A 13 3.36 -0.71 -4.52
C GLY A 13 4.77 -1.03 -5.02
N SER A 14 5.35 -2.15 -4.58
CA SER A 14 6.70 -2.55 -4.99
C SER A 14 6.72 -3.42 -6.24
N GLU A 15 5.56 -3.84 -6.73
CA GLU A 15 5.48 -4.65 -7.94
C GLU A 15 4.24 -4.28 -8.74
N ILE A 16 4.38 -4.35 -10.06
CA ILE A 16 3.29 -4.15 -11.01
C ILE A 16 3.24 -5.36 -11.92
N TYR A 17 2.05 -5.92 -12.06
CA TYR A 17 1.80 -7.07 -12.92
C TYR A 17 0.69 -6.74 -13.93
N TYR A 18 0.79 -7.32 -15.12
CA TYR A 18 -0.20 -7.26 -16.17
C TYR A 18 -0.82 -8.64 -16.39
N PRO A 19 -2.14 -8.75 -16.63
CA PRO A 19 -2.74 -10.02 -17.03
C PRO A 19 -2.08 -10.55 -18.31
N SER A 20 -1.74 -11.84 -18.31
CA SER A 20 -1.20 -12.52 -19.47
C SER A 20 -2.30 -12.79 -20.51
N LEU A 21 -1.97 -12.60 -21.78
CA LEU A 21 -2.88 -12.91 -22.90
C LEU A 21 -3.09 -14.42 -23.10
N ASN A 22 -2.31 -15.28 -22.44
CA ASN A 22 -2.38 -16.72 -22.61
C ASN A 22 -2.23 -17.45 -21.26
N PRO A 23 -3.29 -17.47 -20.42
CA PRO A 23 -3.24 -18.00 -19.05
C PRO A 23 -3.10 -19.54 -18.98
N ASP A 24 -3.31 -20.25 -20.10
CA ASP A 24 -3.36 -21.73 -20.14
C ASP A 24 -1.98 -22.41 -20.26
N ALA A 25 -0.89 -21.66 -20.30
CA ALA A 25 0.45 -22.24 -20.18
C ALA A 25 0.61 -22.78 -18.75
N LYS A 26 0.56 -24.11 -18.59
CA LYS A 26 0.57 -24.92 -17.35
C LYS A 26 1.78 -24.71 -16.41
N SER A 27 2.06 -23.47 -16.04
CA SER A 27 3.15 -23.06 -15.17
C SER A 27 2.56 -22.11 -14.12
N PRO A 28 2.68 -22.39 -12.81
CA PRO A 28 2.30 -21.42 -11.79
C PRO A 28 3.17 -20.16 -11.99
N GLY A 29 2.54 -19.06 -12.41
CA GLY A 29 3.21 -17.81 -12.79
C GLY A 29 2.95 -17.31 -14.22
N SER A 30 2.28 -18.11 -15.08
CA SER A 30 1.99 -17.72 -16.47
C SER A 30 0.82 -16.74 -16.64
N ALA A 31 -0.03 -16.59 -15.61
CA ALA A 31 -1.22 -15.76 -15.65
C ALA A 31 -0.93 -14.26 -15.56
N TYR A 32 0.24 -13.88 -15.05
CA TYR A 32 0.63 -12.49 -14.83
C TYR A 32 2.07 -12.24 -15.29
N LEU A 33 2.27 -11.13 -15.98
CA LEU A 33 3.58 -10.67 -16.45
C LEU A 33 4.03 -9.50 -15.59
N VAL A 34 5.21 -9.60 -14.99
CA VAL A 34 5.82 -8.50 -14.23
C VAL A 34 6.19 -7.34 -15.15
N ASP A 35 5.99 -6.10 -14.69
CA ASP A 35 6.49 -4.91 -15.37
C ASP A 35 8.02 -4.82 -15.24
N SER A 36 8.71 -5.11 -16.34
CA SER A 36 10.17 -5.09 -16.42
C SER A 36 10.80 -3.71 -16.26
N ASP A 37 10.07 -2.63 -16.54
CA ASP A 37 10.58 -1.26 -16.48
C ASP A 37 10.34 -0.65 -15.09
N TYR A 38 9.32 -1.13 -14.36
CA TYR A 38 9.06 -0.71 -12.99
C TYR A 38 10.12 -1.23 -12.01
N TYR A 39 10.62 -2.45 -12.21
CA TYR A 39 11.63 -3.07 -11.35
C TYR A 39 12.89 -2.20 -11.19
N PRO A 40 13.62 -1.80 -12.26
CA PRO A 40 14.78 -0.92 -12.13
C PRO A 40 14.40 0.51 -11.70
N HIS A 41 13.15 0.94 -11.92
CA HIS A 41 12.68 2.26 -11.49
C HIS A 41 12.69 2.38 -9.96
N ILE A 42 12.25 1.35 -9.25
CA ILE A 42 12.16 1.38 -7.78
C ILE A 42 13.44 0.90 -7.07
N ASP A 43 14.36 0.27 -7.80
CA ASP A 43 15.59 -0.30 -7.24
C ASP A 43 16.57 0.74 -6.68
N TYR A 44 16.38 2.02 -7.04
CA TYR A 44 17.25 3.12 -6.62
C TYR A 44 17.46 3.16 -5.10
N ARG A 45 18.68 2.82 -4.68
CA ARG A 45 19.14 2.81 -3.29
C ARG A 45 18.35 1.86 -2.37
N TRP A 46 17.76 0.79 -2.90
CA TRP A 46 16.97 -0.15 -2.09
C TRP A 46 17.80 -0.80 -0.95
N GLY A 47 19.08 -1.10 -1.19
CA GLY A 47 20.00 -1.56 -0.14
C GLY A 47 20.02 -3.08 0.11
N GLY A 48 19.07 -3.82 -0.46
CA GLY A 48 19.05 -5.29 -0.53
C GLY A 48 19.33 -5.97 0.82
N ASP A 49 20.23 -6.97 0.83
CA ASP A 49 20.53 -7.78 2.02
C ASP A 49 21.00 -6.97 3.23
N SER A 50 21.72 -5.86 3.02
CA SER A 50 22.20 -5.02 4.13
C SER A 50 21.04 -4.34 4.87
N LEU A 51 20.03 -3.90 4.11
CA LEU A 51 18.79 -3.36 4.65
C LEU A 51 18.03 -4.47 5.37
N ARG A 52 17.82 -5.61 4.71
CA ARG A 52 17.14 -6.78 5.28
C ARG A 52 17.74 -7.19 6.62
N ASN A 53 19.06 -7.36 6.70
CA ASN A 53 19.76 -7.75 7.92
C ASN A 53 19.55 -6.74 9.07
N THR A 54 19.47 -5.45 8.75
CA THR A 54 19.18 -4.40 9.75
C THR A 54 17.74 -4.49 10.26
N LEU A 55 16.79 -4.78 9.37
CA LEU A 55 15.38 -4.96 9.72
C LEU A 55 15.16 -6.24 10.54
N VAL A 56 15.83 -7.34 10.20
CA VAL A 56 15.79 -8.58 10.98
C VAL A 56 16.33 -8.35 12.39
N ARG A 57 17.47 -7.67 12.53
CA ARG A 57 18.02 -7.30 13.86
C ARG A 57 17.06 -6.43 14.65
N TRP A 58 16.37 -5.50 13.99
CA TRP A 58 15.34 -4.70 14.62
C TRP A 58 14.18 -5.58 15.12
N ALA A 59 13.65 -6.49 14.31
CA ALA A 59 12.60 -7.42 14.71
C ALA A 59 13.02 -8.31 15.90
N THR A 60 14.24 -8.84 15.87
CA THR A 60 14.81 -9.59 17.02
C THR A 60 14.83 -8.74 18.29
N SER A 61 15.24 -7.47 18.20
CA SER A 61 15.27 -6.56 19.36
C SER A 61 13.88 -6.23 19.93
N ILE A 62 12.81 -6.37 19.13
CA ILE A 62 11.42 -6.25 19.61
C ILE A 62 11.03 -7.54 20.33
N ASN A 63 11.35 -8.70 19.75
CA ASN A 63 11.07 -10.00 20.36
C ASN A 63 11.77 -10.16 21.72
N GLU A 64 13.01 -9.71 21.87
CA GLU A 64 13.77 -9.74 23.14
C GLU A 64 13.14 -8.87 24.25
N LYS A 65 12.34 -7.87 23.90
CA LYS A 65 11.63 -7.02 24.87
C LYS A 65 10.26 -7.57 25.25
N SER A 66 9.77 -8.59 24.53
CA SER A 66 8.54 -9.28 24.86
C SER A 66 8.69 -10.01 26.21
N LYS A 67 7.64 -9.99 27.01
CA LYS A 67 7.59 -10.74 28.28
C LYS A 67 7.23 -12.21 28.07
N ASP A 68 6.65 -12.55 26.92
CA ASP A 68 6.31 -13.91 26.55
C ASP A 68 7.40 -14.46 25.62
N ASN A 69 8.11 -15.47 26.10
CA ASN A 69 9.25 -16.09 25.39
C ASN A 69 8.82 -17.23 24.47
N ASN A 70 7.55 -17.65 24.48
CA ASN A 70 7.12 -18.82 23.72
C ASN A 70 6.83 -18.53 22.26
N THR A 71 6.43 -17.31 21.90
CA THR A 71 6.13 -16.92 20.52
C THR A 71 6.79 -15.60 20.14
N PRO A 72 7.43 -15.51 18.95
CA PRO A 72 7.98 -14.25 18.47
C PRO A 72 6.83 -13.27 18.19
N VAL A 73 6.98 -12.02 18.61
CA VAL A 73 6.02 -10.94 18.34
C VAL A 73 6.01 -10.59 16.86
N ILE A 74 7.21 -10.52 16.26
CA ILE A 74 7.43 -10.22 14.85
C ILE A 74 8.27 -11.33 14.23
N THR A 75 7.84 -11.84 13.09
CA THR A 75 8.55 -12.87 12.32
C THR A 75 8.73 -12.40 10.89
N GLU A 76 9.92 -12.59 10.33
CA GLU A 76 10.14 -12.34 8.91
C GLU A 76 9.40 -13.39 8.07
N ILE A 77 8.74 -12.95 7.01
CA ILE A 77 8.04 -13.82 6.06
C ILE A 77 8.51 -13.53 4.63
N ASP A 78 8.46 -14.56 3.79
CA ASP A 78 8.70 -14.38 2.37
C ASP A 78 7.53 -13.62 1.72
N SER A 79 7.82 -12.45 1.16
CA SER A 79 6.85 -11.68 0.35
C SER A 79 6.74 -12.16 -1.08
N GLY A 80 7.63 -13.06 -1.53
CA GLY A 80 7.76 -13.46 -2.92
C GLY A 80 8.29 -12.36 -3.83
N SER A 81 9.01 -11.38 -3.27
CA SER A 81 9.47 -10.18 -3.97
C SER A 81 10.82 -9.70 -3.44
N ASP A 82 11.70 -9.29 -4.34
CA ASP A 82 13.01 -8.71 -4.00
C ASP A 82 12.89 -7.26 -3.48
N HIS A 83 11.83 -6.56 -3.87
CA HIS A 83 11.56 -5.15 -3.50
C HIS A 83 10.55 -5.02 -2.38
N CYS A 84 10.34 -6.07 -1.60
CA CYS A 84 9.53 -6.02 -0.40
C CYS A 84 10.20 -6.89 0.66
N HIS A 85 10.39 -6.36 1.86
CA HIS A 85 10.73 -7.17 3.03
C HIS A 85 9.51 -7.20 3.94
N ALA A 86 8.93 -8.38 4.11
CA ALA A 86 7.69 -8.53 4.86
C ALA A 86 7.92 -9.19 6.22
N PHE A 87 7.15 -8.72 7.20
CA PHE A 87 7.13 -9.25 8.55
C PHE A 87 5.70 -9.49 8.98
N GLU A 88 5.43 -10.67 9.53
CA GLU A 88 4.19 -11.01 10.21
C GLU A 88 4.26 -10.56 11.67
N VAL A 89 3.15 -10.01 12.16
CA VAL A 89 2.98 -9.49 13.50
C VAL A 89 1.91 -10.31 14.20
N ASN A 90 2.35 -11.13 15.16
CA ASN A 90 1.49 -12.01 15.93
C ASN A 90 0.72 -11.24 17.01
N ASP A 91 1.36 -10.24 17.61
CA ASP A 91 0.76 -9.38 18.63
C ASP A 91 0.90 -7.90 18.27
N PRO A 92 -0.15 -7.28 17.68
CA PRO A 92 -0.15 -5.86 17.33
C PRO A 92 -0.02 -4.90 18.52
N THR A 93 -0.27 -5.36 19.75
CA THR A 93 -0.24 -4.49 20.93
C THR A 93 1.17 -4.25 21.44
N THR A 94 2.08 -5.21 21.23
CA THR A 94 3.48 -5.13 21.63
C THR A 94 4.39 -4.58 20.54
N VAL A 95 3.96 -4.60 19.27
CA VAL A 95 4.70 -4.00 18.17
C VAL A 95 4.71 -2.48 18.26
N PRO A 96 5.88 -1.84 18.05
CA PRO A 96 6.01 -0.39 18.14
C PRO A 96 5.03 0.33 17.19
N PRO A 97 4.56 1.52 17.56
CA PRO A 97 3.81 2.39 16.67
C PRO A 97 4.54 2.69 15.36
N TYR A 98 3.78 2.93 14.29
CA TYR A 98 4.32 3.30 12.98
C TYR A 98 5.36 4.44 13.03
N LYS A 99 5.11 5.45 13.88
CA LYS A 99 5.99 6.60 14.09
C LYS A 99 7.38 6.20 14.62
N GLU A 100 7.44 5.18 15.48
CA GLU A 100 8.70 4.69 16.03
C GLU A 100 9.50 3.89 15.01
N LEU A 101 8.84 3.04 14.20
CA LEU A 101 9.51 2.33 13.11
C LEU A 101 10.07 3.32 12.07
N LYS A 102 9.30 4.36 11.70
CA LYS A 102 9.82 5.44 10.84
C LYS A 102 11.03 6.14 11.47
N ARG A 103 10.99 6.40 12.78
CA ARG A 103 12.12 7.01 13.49
C ARG A 103 13.35 6.11 13.46
N PHE A 104 13.18 4.81 13.69
CA PHE A 104 14.26 3.83 13.61
C PHE A 104 14.92 3.83 12.22
N ILE A 105 14.11 3.70 11.15
CA ILE A 105 14.58 3.74 9.76
C ILE A 105 15.37 5.03 9.47
N ARG A 106 14.86 6.18 9.93
CA ARG A 106 15.54 7.47 9.77
C ARG A 106 16.87 7.55 10.52
N ILE A 107 16.93 7.04 11.76
CA ILE A 107 18.16 7.04 12.58
C ILE A 107 19.21 6.13 11.94
N GLN A 108 18.81 4.98 11.42
CA GLN A 108 19.68 4.03 10.72
C GLN A 108 20.01 4.46 9.28
N ALA A 109 19.53 5.62 8.82
CA ALA A 109 19.70 6.14 7.46
C ALA A 109 19.27 5.16 6.35
N LEU A 110 18.31 4.28 6.65
CA LEU A 110 17.80 3.29 5.71
C LEU A 110 16.93 3.97 4.65
N ARG A 111 17.10 3.59 3.37
CA ARG A 111 16.43 4.20 2.22
C ARG A 111 15.18 3.41 1.81
N CYS A 112 14.27 3.27 2.76
CA CYS A 112 13.05 2.50 2.61
C CYS A 112 11.87 3.16 3.33
N TYR A 113 10.67 2.66 3.05
CA TYR A 113 9.45 3.03 3.75
C TYR A 113 8.78 1.80 4.36
N PRO A 114 8.42 1.86 5.66
CA PRO A 114 7.56 0.84 6.24
C PRO A 114 6.09 1.13 5.91
N VAL A 115 5.30 0.08 5.76
CA VAL A 115 3.85 0.11 5.61
C VAL A 115 3.24 -0.95 6.52
N TYR A 116 2.43 -0.51 7.50
CA TYR A 116 1.62 -1.44 8.29
C TYR A 116 0.38 -1.79 7.48
N CYS A 117 0.21 -3.07 7.21
CA CYS A 117 -0.86 -3.65 6.43
C CYS A 117 -1.71 -4.61 7.28
N GLN A 118 -2.89 -4.98 6.78
CA GLN A 118 -3.70 -6.06 7.35
C GLN A 118 -3.97 -5.89 8.85
N TYR A 119 -4.53 -4.74 9.25
CA TYR A 119 -4.87 -4.47 10.66
C TYR A 119 -3.67 -4.53 11.62
N ARG A 120 -2.47 -4.13 11.15
CA ARG A 120 -1.17 -4.21 11.87
C ARG A 120 -0.62 -5.62 12.08
N HIS A 121 -1.20 -6.63 11.46
CA HIS A 121 -0.66 -7.99 11.47
C HIS A 121 0.45 -8.22 10.44
N ARG A 122 0.72 -7.23 9.58
CA ARG A 122 1.81 -7.31 8.61
C ARG A 122 2.53 -5.97 8.48
N ILE A 123 3.83 -6.02 8.33
CA ILE A 123 4.67 -4.87 8.01
C ILE A 123 5.38 -5.19 6.70
N ASN A 124 5.12 -4.40 5.67
CA ASN A 124 5.89 -4.42 4.43
C ASN A 124 6.89 -3.27 4.47
N VAL A 125 8.16 -3.54 4.21
CA VAL A 125 9.17 -2.51 3.99
C VAL A 125 9.49 -2.49 2.51
N ILE A 126 9.38 -1.31 1.90
CA ILE A 126 9.43 -1.12 0.44
C ILE A 126 10.44 -0.03 0.05
N PRO A 127 10.95 -0.01 -1.19
CA PRO A 127 11.88 1.01 -1.67
C PRO A 127 11.36 2.44 -1.53
N VAL A 128 12.28 3.41 -1.49
CA VAL A 128 11.93 4.84 -1.37
C VAL A 128 11.12 5.36 -2.57
N LEU A 129 11.24 4.72 -3.73
CA LEU A 129 10.48 5.06 -4.94
C LEU A 129 9.27 4.13 -5.16
N ALA A 130 8.99 3.23 -4.22
CA ALA A 130 7.82 2.36 -4.24
C ALA A 130 6.77 2.82 -3.22
N SER A 131 5.52 2.85 -3.67
CA SER A 131 4.30 2.97 -2.86
C SER A 131 3.09 2.83 -3.78
N ARG A 132 1.91 2.52 -3.24
CA ARG A 132 0.68 2.43 -4.06
C ARG A 132 0.41 3.71 -4.86
N PRO A 133 0.54 4.94 -4.30
CA PRO A 133 0.38 6.17 -5.08
C PRO A 133 1.51 6.41 -6.09
N GLN A 134 2.76 6.01 -5.78
CA GLN A 134 3.87 6.13 -6.75
C GLN A 134 3.68 5.16 -7.93
N ALA A 135 3.23 3.94 -7.69
CA ALA A 135 2.87 2.98 -8.73
C ALA A 135 1.76 3.54 -9.64
N LEU A 136 0.74 4.20 -9.07
CA LEU A 136 -0.30 4.87 -9.86
C LEU A 136 0.27 6.01 -10.73
N ARG A 137 1.19 6.81 -10.18
CA ARG A 137 1.88 7.87 -10.95
C ARG A 137 2.79 7.30 -12.04
N TYR A 138 3.43 6.17 -11.79
CA TYR A 138 4.22 5.47 -12.80
C TYR A 138 3.33 5.01 -13.96
N LEU A 139 2.16 4.43 -13.66
CA LEU A 139 1.18 4.04 -14.68
C LEU A 139 0.63 5.26 -15.45
N HIS A 140 0.45 6.40 -14.78
CA HIS A 140 0.14 7.67 -15.46
C HIS A 140 1.13 8.02 -16.56
N VAL A 141 2.44 7.99 -16.26
CA VAL A 141 3.48 8.27 -17.23
C VAL A 141 3.56 7.19 -18.31
N ARG A 142 3.48 5.91 -17.92
CA ARG A 142 3.64 4.76 -18.82
C ARG A 142 2.48 4.61 -19.81
N TRP A 143 1.26 4.84 -19.35
CA TRP A 143 0.05 4.67 -20.15
C TRP A 143 -0.48 5.97 -20.75
N GLY A 144 0.03 7.12 -20.32
CA GLY A 144 -0.46 8.43 -20.76
C GLY A 144 -1.89 8.72 -20.29
N ILE A 145 -2.35 8.09 -19.19
CA ILE A 145 -3.68 8.32 -18.63
C ILE A 145 -3.72 9.68 -17.94
N ASP A 146 -4.79 10.47 -18.08
CA ASP A 146 -4.94 11.68 -17.28
C ASP A 146 -5.41 11.33 -15.86
N LEU A 147 -4.67 11.74 -14.83
CA LEU A 147 -5.04 11.48 -13.44
C LEU A 147 -6.37 12.11 -13.05
N SER A 148 -6.81 13.22 -13.68
CA SER A 148 -8.13 13.81 -13.39
C SER A 148 -9.30 12.90 -13.80
N ASN A 149 -9.05 11.96 -14.69
CA ASN A 149 -10.03 10.98 -15.17
C ASN A 149 -9.94 9.65 -14.40
N VAL A 150 -8.98 9.51 -13.48
CA VAL A 150 -8.85 8.35 -12.62
C VAL A 150 -9.79 8.48 -11.44
N VAL A 151 -10.51 7.39 -11.13
CA VAL A 151 -11.28 7.24 -9.90
C VAL A 151 -10.62 6.17 -9.04
N VAL A 152 -10.26 6.51 -7.81
CA VAL A 152 -9.69 5.60 -6.82
C VAL A 152 -10.75 5.28 -5.79
N PHE A 153 -11.05 3.99 -5.64
CA PHE A 153 -11.93 3.50 -4.57
C PHE A 153 -11.09 3.14 -3.36
N VAL A 154 -11.45 3.68 -2.20
CA VAL A 154 -10.75 3.42 -0.93
C VAL A 154 -11.77 3.08 0.15
N GLY A 155 -11.39 2.26 1.13
CA GLY A 155 -12.21 2.02 2.31
C GLY A 155 -12.26 3.25 3.23
N GLU A 156 -13.13 3.25 4.23
CA GLU A 156 -13.23 4.32 5.24
C GLU A 156 -11.91 4.53 6.01
N SER A 157 -11.17 3.44 6.18
CA SER A 157 -9.82 3.43 6.72
C SER A 157 -8.99 2.36 6.01
N GLY A 158 -7.67 2.39 6.21
CA GLY A 158 -6.76 1.45 5.55
C GLY A 158 -5.39 1.40 6.20
N ASP A 159 -4.45 0.85 5.44
CA ASP A 159 -3.04 0.71 5.81
C ASP A 159 -2.37 2.06 6.14
N SER A 160 -1.15 2.03 6.66
CA SER A 160 -0.47 3.27 7.10
C SER A 160 -0.17 4.27 5.96
N ASP A 161 -0.26 3.85 4.70
CA ASP A 161 -0.08 4.68 3.50
C ASP A 161 -1.41 5.24 2.94
N TYR A 162 -2.54 5.01 3.62
CA TYR A 162 -3.89 5.45 3.23
C TYR A 162 -3.97 6.94 2.85
N GLU A 163 -3.29 7.81 3.61
CA GLU A 163 -3.24 9.25 3.35
C GLU A 163 -2.65 9.58 1.96
N GLY A 164 -1.65 8.81 1.53
CA GLY A 164 -1.00 9.01 0.24
C GLY A 164 -1.90 8.66 -0.95
N LEU A 165 -2.93 7.82 -0.75
CA LEU A 165 -3.90 7.45 -1.79
C LEU A 165 -5.01 8.49 -1.96
N LEU A 166 -5.30 9.25 -0.91
CA LEU A 166 -6.37 10.26 -0.93
C LEU A 166 -5.91 11.59 -1.56
N GLY A 167 -4.62 11.91 -1.45
CA GLY A 167 -4.06 13.13 -2.02
C GLY A 167 -3.80 13.01 -3.52
N GLY A 168 -4.20 14.01 -4.31
CA GLY A 168 -3.90 14.06 -5.75
C GLY A 168 -4.94 14.81 -6.56
N VAL A 169 -4.82 14.67 -7.89
CA VAL A 169 -5.78 15.23 -8.87
C VAL A 169 -6.90 14.24 -9.18
N HIS A 170 -6.66 12.95 -8.94
CA HIS A 170 -7.66 11.90 -9.15
C HIS A 170 -8.86 12.06 -8.23
N LYS A 171 -9.96 11.43 -8.62
CA LYS A 171 -11.21 11.42 -7.89
C LYS A 171 -11.20 10.25 -6.90
N ASN A 172 -11.72 10.44 -5.71
CA ASN A 172 -11.78 9.43 -4.66
C ASN A 172 -13.24 9.07 -4.36
N VAL A 173 -13.52 7.78 -4.23
CA VAL A 173 -14.76 7.26 -3.66
C VAL A 173 -14.41 6.54 -2.36
N VAL A 174 -14.86 7.08 -1.23
CA VAL A 174 -14.64 6.50 0.10
C VAL A 174 -15.81 5.58 0.43
N LEU A 175 -15.56 4.27 0.48
CA LEU A 175 -16.53 3.23 0.79
C LEU A 175 -16.71 3.13 2.31
N LYS A 176 -17.82 3.68 2.81
CA LYS A 176 -18.15 3.69 4.24
C LYS A 176 -18.44 2.29 4.73
N GLY A 177 -18.08 2.03 5.98
CA GLY A 177 -18.29 0.73 6.61
C GLY A 177 -17.37 -0.39 6.16
N THR A 178 -16.47 -0.13 5.20
CA THR A 178 -15.41 -1.05 4.81
C THR A 178 -14.14 -0.77 5.63
N CYS A 179 -13.45 -1.83 6.08
CA CYS A 179 -12.18 -1.75 6.83
C CYS A 179 -12.23 -1.05 8.20
N ARG A 180 -13.37 -1.06 8.91
CA ARG A 180 -13.60 -0.36 10.20
C ARG A 180 -12.55 -0.61 11.30
N ASP A 181 -11.93 -1.79 11.33
CA ASP A 181 -11.01 -2.19 12.41
C ASP A 181 -9.59 -1.59 12.27
N THR A 182 -9.29 -0.86 11.19
CA THR A 182 -7.94 -0.27 10.97
C THR A 182 -7.70 1.09 11.63
N SER A 183 -8.71 1.67 12.30
CA SER A 183 -8.63 3.00 12.93
C SER A 183 -7.44 3.15 13.88
N ASN A 184 -7.05 2.07 14.57
CA ASN A 184 -5.92 2.02 15.49
C ASN A 184 -4.53 2.22 14.84
N ILE A 185 -4.38 2.02 13.53
CA ILE A 185 -3.13 2.32 12.80
C ILE A 185 -2.84 3.83 12.84
N HIS A 186 -3.92 4.61 12.77
CA HIS A 186 -3.87 6.06 12.58
C HIS A 186 -3.95 6.85 13.89
N ILE A 187 -4.24 6.20 15.02
CA ILE A 187 -4.31 6.84 16.36
C ILE A 187 -2.98 7.51 16.76
N ASN A 188 -1.85 7.04 16.23
CA ASN A 188 -0.53 7.61 16.53
C ASN A 188 -0.13 8.80 15.63
N ARG A 189 -1.06 9.36 14.84
CA ARG A 189 -0.83 10.65 14.18
C ARG A 189 -0.80 11.77 15.22
N ASN A 190 0.10 12.74 15.02
CA ASN A 190 0.12 13.96 15.84
C ASN A 190 -0.97 14.98 15.40
N TYR A 191 -1.74 14.63 14.37
CA TYR A 191 -2.75 15.47 13.74
C TYR A 191 -3.95 14.59 13.38
N PRO A 192 -5.16 15.15 13.39
CA PRO A 192 -6.34 14.43 12.94
C PRO A 192 -6.36 14.36 11.40
N LEU A 193 -6.96 13.32 10.83
CA LEU A 193 -6.87 13.02 9.40
C LEU A 193 -7.47 14.13 8.53
N GLU A 194 -8.55 14.76 9.00
CA GLU A 194 -9.23 15.87 8.36
C GLU A 194 -8.33 17.09 8.09
N HIS A 195 -7.20 17.22 8.80
CA HIS A 195 -6.23 18.29 8.55
C HIS A 195 -5.39 18.06 7.29
N VAL A 196 -5.34 16.83 6.78
CA VAL A 196 -4.51 16.47 5.60
C VAL A 196 -5.35 15.92 4.46
N VAL A 197 -6.50 15.31 4.76
CA VAL A 197 -7.49 14.90 3.77
C VAL A 197 -8.79 15.63 4.06
N SER A 198 -9.15 16.56 3.18
CA SER A 198 -10.46 17.20 3.24
C SER A 198 -11.53 16.24 2.71
N THR A 199 -12.46 15.86 3.57
CA THR A 199 -13.68 15.12 3.17
C THR A 199 -14.58 15.96 2.27
N ASP A 200 -14.48 17.29 2.37
CA ASP A 200 -15.28 18.26 1.61
C ASP A 200 -14.62 18.65 0.26
N HIS A 201 -13.65 17.87 -0.20
CA HIS A 201 -12.99 18.13 -1.47
C HIS A 201 -13.92 17.76 -2.65
N PRO A 202 -14.05 18.59 -3.70
CA PRO A 202 -14.96 18.32 -4.82
C PRO A 202 -14.66 17.02 -5.56
N ASN A 203 -13.41 16.54 -5.47
CA ASN A 203 -12.98 15.27 -6.06
C ASN A 203 -13.16 14.07 -5.12
N THR A 204 -13.77 14.21 -3.93
CA THR A 204 -13.97 13.11 -2.98
C THR A 204 -15.46 12.95 -2.69
N VAL A 205 -15.98 11.73 -2.80
CA VAL A 205 -17.37 11.40 -2.46
C VAL A 205 -17.41 10.18 -1.56
N GLU A 206 -18.21 10.27 -0.50
CA GLU A 206 -18.48 9.14 0.38
C GLU A 206 -19.64 8.29 -0.16
N CYS A 207 -19.45 6.98 -0.14
CA CYS A 207 -20.39 5.98 -0.61
C CYS A 207 -20.84 5.12 0.58
N GLU A 208 -22.06 5.36 1.06
CA GLU A 208 -22.67 4.65 2.20
C GLU A 208 -23.14 3.24 1.84
N ASP A 209 -23.56 3.06 0.58
CA ASP A 209 -24.06 1.79 0.07
C ASP A 209 -23.08 1.24 -0.98
N CYS A 210 -22.39 0.15 -0.64
CA CYS A 210 -21.47 -0.53 -1.54
C CYS A 210 -22.16 -1.38 -2.63
N SER A 211 -23.49 -1.25 -2.79
CA SER A 211 -24.24 -1.81 -3.92
C SER A 211 -23.83 -1.20 -5.26
N THR A 212 -24.24 -1.85 -6.35
CA THR A 212 -24.06 -1.34 -7.71
C THR A 212 -24.71 0.03 -7.90
N GLU A 213 -25.88 0.24 -7.30
CA GLU A 213 -26.63 1.49 -7.38
C GLU A 213 -25.94 2.61 -6.58
N GLY A 214 -25.44 2.30 -5.39
CA GLY A 214 -24.72 3.24 -4.54
C GLY A 214 -23.41 3.71 -5.17
N ILE A 215 -22.62 2.77 -5.73
CA ILE A 215 -21.39 3.10 -6.48
C ILE A 215 -21.70 3.95 -7.71
N ALA A 216 -22.74 3.60 -8.48
CA ALA A 216 -23.14 4.40 -9.64
C ALA A 216 -23.55 5.83 -9.24
N ALA A 217 -24.28 5.99 -8.14
CA ALA A 217 -24.65 7.30 -7.61
C ALA A 217 -23.41 8.12 -7.17
N ALA A 218 -22.42 7.49 -6.54
CA ALA A 218 -21.17 8.15 -6.16
C ALA A 218 -20.38 8.63 -7.40
N LEU A 219 -20.31 7.81 -8.45
CA LEU A 219 -19.66 8.16 -9.71
C LEU A 219 -20.38 9.30 -10.45
N ASN A 220 -21.71 9.32 -10.43
CA ASN A 220 -22.51 10.43 -10.98
C ASN A 220 -22.18 11.75 -10.27
N LYS A 221 -22.07 11.75 -8.93
CA LYS A 221 -21.71 12.95 -8.14
C LYS A 221 -20.31 13.48 -8.50
N LEU A 222 -19.39 12.58 -8.85
CA LEU A 222 -18.03 12.91 -9.30
C LEU A 222 -17.95 13.36 -10.78
N GLY A 223 -19.10 13.48 -11.46
CA GLY A 223 -19.17 13.83 -12.87
C GLY A 223 -18.55 12.77 -13.80
N VAL A 224 -18.46 11.52 -13.34
CA VAL A 224 -17.94 10.38 -14.13
C VAL A 224 -19.09 9.59 -14.78
N GLY A 225 -20.31 9.74 -14.26
CA GLY A 225 -21.47 9.05 -14.78
C GLY A 225 -22.22 9.80 -15.88
N LYS A 226 -22.12 9.23 -17.09
CA LYS A 226 -22.82 9.48 -18.37
C LYS A 226 -22.69 10.86 -19.03
N SER A 227 -21.93 10.84 -20.14
CA SER A 227 -22.49 11.16 -21.47
C SER A 227 -23.35 10.00 -21.97
#